data_AF-A0AB39WTS1-F1
#
_entry.id   AF-A0AB39WTS1-F1
#
_cell.length_a   1.000
_cell.length_b   1.000
_cell.length_c   1.000
_cell.angle_alpha   90.00
_cell.angle_beta   90.00
_cell.angle_gamma   90.00
#
_symmetry.space_group_name_H-M   'P 1'
#
loop_
_entity.id
_entity.type
_entity.pdbx_description
1 polymer ?
#
loop_
_entity_poly.entity_id
_entity_poly.type
_entity_poly.pdbx_seq_one_letter_code
_entity_poly.pdbx_strand_id
1 'polypeptide(L)'
;MSDVSWYYALNGSRCGPYTLEQMSGFLSSNDINADTKVWAGTGDWVSLKDTVLAQNIQRPSGPPPLAASDVDDRFVWALVGVQLVGGLVEYLSGISIWWAFLILNIGLCVFDERRLKAAGHLAPQSYWALLVPVYLWKRASLLNQKKHYFYGWMAAFIVSVLLSVVGDESAIEDAACPIVTEIIHKQFYQTSSCLAVTIDEEVRSGFYLAHAILDNGNDIDITIEKKGEQILVRIPKQ
;
A
#
# COMPACT_ATOMS: atom_id res chain seq x y z
N MET A 1 13.66 -20.79 -58.81
CA MET A 1 13.02 -20.90 -57.48
C MET A 1 12.69 -19.49 -57.06
N SER A 2 11.41 -19.15 -56.90
CA SER A 2 11.00 -17.81 -56.46
C SER A 2 11.43 -17.61 -55.01
N ASP A 3 12.32 -16.65 -54.76
CA ASP A 3 12.77 -16.30 -53.41
C ASP A 3 11.56 -15.89 -52.56
N VAL A 4 11.24 -16.71 -51.56
CA VAL A 4 10.13 -16.44 -50.64
C VAL A 4 10.48 -15.20 -49.85
N SER A 5 9.74 -14.13 -50.12
CA SER A 5 9.88 -12.84 -49.46
C SER A 5 9.08 -12.82 -48.16
N TRP A 6 9.78 -12.64 -47.04
CA TRP A 6 9.19 -12.60 -45.71
C TRP A 6 8.85 -11.18 -45.28
N TYR A 7 7.78 -11.07 -44.50
CA TYR A 7 7.40 -9.85 -43.82
C TYR A 7 7.14 -10.13 -42.35
N TYR A 8 7.40 -9.15 -41.49
CA TYR A 8 6.99 -9.19 -40.08
C TYR A 8 6.18 -7.94 -39.71
N ALA A 9 5.34 -8.06 -38.69
CA ALA A 9 4.53 -6.96 -38.18
C ALA A 9 5.17 -6.36 -36.93
N LEU A 10 5.40 -5.05 -36.94
CA LEU A 10 5.94 -4.31 -35.79
C LEU A 10 5.18 -2.99 -35.63
N ASN A 11 4.66 -2.73 -34.42
CA ASN A 11 3.91 -1.51 -34.09
C ASN A 11 2.79 -1.17 -35.10
N GLY A 12 2.08 -2.19 -35.61
CA GLY A 12 1.00 -2.03 -36.58
C GLY A 12 1.45 -1.80 -38.03
N SER A 13 2.75 -1.74 -38.29
CA SER A 13 3.31 -1.63 -39.65
C SER A 13 3.81 -2.97 -40.17
N ARG A 14 3.73 -3.15 -41.49
CA ARG A 14 4.31 -4.31 -42.20
C ARG A 14 5.74 -3.96 -42.64
N CYS A 15 6.72 -4.70 -42.14
CA CYS A 15 8.14 -4.55 -42.47
C CYS A 15 8.57 -5.67 -43.43
N GLY A 16 9.19 -5.31 -44.56
CA GLY A 16 9.67 -6.24 -45.59
C GLY A 16 9.54 -5.68 -47.01
N PRO A 17 9.88 -6.46 -48.05
CA PRO A 17 10.25 -7.88 -48.01
C PRO A 17 11.70 -8.13 -47.54
N TYR A 18 11.90 -9.23 -46.81
CA TYR A 18 13.21 -9.70 -46.35
C TYR A 18 13.45 -11.16 -46.75
N THR A 19 14.72 -11.56 -46.84
CA THR A 19 15.11 -12.95 -47.02
C THR A 19 15.09 -13.71 -45.69
N LEU A 20 15.07 -15.05 -45.74
CA LEU A 20 15.16 -15.90 -44.55
C LEU A 20 16.43 -15.63 -43.72
N GLU A 21 17.55 -15.32 -44.39
CA GLU A 21 18.81 -14.98 -43.73
C GLU A 21 18.72 -13.65 -42.98
N GLN A 22 18.10 -12.62 -43.58
CA GLN A 22 17.84 -11.34 -42.92
C GLN A 22 16.92 -11.49 -41.71
N MET A 23 15.85 -12.29 -41.85
CA MET A 23 14.96 -12.65 -40.74
C MET A 23 15.70 -13.35 -39.60
N SER A 24 16.66 -14.23 -39.92
CA SER A 24 17.52 -14.88 -38.92
C SER A 24 18.47 -13.89 -38.24
N GLY A 25 18.95 -12.89 -38.98
CA GLY A 25 19.70 -11.75 -38.44
C GLY A 25 18.88 -10.96 -37.41
N PHE A 26 17.62 -10.64 -37.72
CA PHE A 26 16.72 -9.91 -36.81
C PHE A 26 16.37 -10.69 -35.53
N LEU A 27 16.35 -12.03 -35.60
CA LEU A 27 16.24 -12.88 -34.40
C LEU A 27 17.49 -12.76 -33.52
N SER A 28 18.66 -12.68 -34.14
CA SER A 28 19.95 -12.57 -33.42
C SER A 28 20.14 -11.20 -32.78
N SER A 29 19.59 -10.13 -33.38
CA SER A 29 19.58 -8.78 -32.81
C SER A 29 18.44 -8.53 -31.81
N ASN A 30 17.56 -9.52 -31.58
CA ASN A 30 16.39 -9.43 -30.70
C ASN A 30 15.36 -8.37 -31.13
N ASP A 31 15.35 -8.00 -32.42
CA ASP A 31 14.37 -7.06 -33.01
C ASP A 31 13.00 -7.73 -33.23
N ILE A 32 12.99 -9.05 -33.39
CA ILE A 32 11.81 -9.89 -33.49
C ILE A 32 11.92 -11.08 -32.55
N ASN A 33 10.80 -11.56 -32.01
CA ASN A 33 10.73 -12.62 -31.01
C ASN A 33 9.74 -13.73 -31.40
N ALA A 34 9.62 -14.75 -30.56
CA ALA A 34 8.76 -15.92 -30.79
C ALA A 34 7.29 -15.59 -31.08
N ASP A 35 6.75 -14.52 -30.46
CA ASP A 35 5.35 -14.13 -30.61
C ASP A 35 5.13 -13.13 -31.75
N THR A 36 6.20 -12.65 -32.41
CA THR A 36 6.10 -11.72 -33.53
C THR A 36 5.33 -12.34 -34.69
N LYS A 37 4.38 -11.59 -35.27
CA LYS A 37 3.63 -12.07 -36.43
C LYS A 37 4.49 -11.94 -37.69
N VAL A 38 4.60 -13.03 -38.43
CA VAL A 38 5.34 -13.13 -39.68
C VAL A 38 4.44 -13.64 -40.80
N TRP A 39 4.80 -13.32 -42.04
CA TRP A 39 4.08 -13.76 -43.23
C TRP A 39 5.06 -14.24 -44.30
N ALA A 40 4.84 -15.46 -44.78
CA ALA A 40 5.76 -16.20 -45.66
C ALA A 40 5.46 -16.00 -47.15
N GLY A 41 4.89 -14.86 -47.54
CA GLY A 41 4.50 -14.61 -48.93
C GLY A 41 3.17 -15.25 -49.36
N THR A 42 2.57 -16.09 -48.52
CA THR A 42 1.30 -16.79 -48.79
C THR A 42 0.51 -17.04 -47.50
N GLY A 43 -0.82 -17.13 -47.61
CA GLY A 43 -1.71 -17.43 -46.49
C GLY A 43 -1.93 -16.25 -45.54
N ASP A 44 -2.28 -16.55 -44.29
CA ASP A 44 -2.50 -15.56 -43.23
C ASP A 44 -1.22 -15.26 -42.42
N TRP A 45 -1.26 -14.21 -41.62
CA TRP A 45 -0.20 -13.90 -40.65
C TRP A 45 -0.14 -14.96 -39.55
N VAL A 46 1.05 -15.54 -39.34
CA VAL A 46 1.27 -16.61 -38.36
C VAL A 46 2.33 -16.17 -37.34
N SER A 47 2.28 -16.69 -36.11
CA SER A 47 3.31 -16.39 -35.10
C SER A 47 4.65 -17.02 -35.48
N LEU A 48 5.77 -16.32 -35.24
CA LEU A 48 7.11 -16.76 -35.65
C LEU A 48 7.45 -18.15 -35.10
N LYS A 49 7.04 -18.46 -33.86
CA LYS A 49 7.22 -19.77 -33.22
C LYS A 49 6.55 -20.95 -33.95
N ASP A 50 5.54 -20.67 -34.77
CA ASP A 50 4.80 -21.68 -35.54
C ASP A 50 5.36 -21.84 -36.96
N THR A 51 6.48 -21.17 -37.27
CA THR A 51 7.11 -21.19 -38.61
C THR A 51 8.49 -21.86 -38.60
N VAL A 52 9.06 -22.06 -39.79
CA VAL A 52 10.44 -22.59 -39.95
C VAL A 52 11.52 -21.74 -39.27
N LEU A 53 11.24 -20.45 -39.02
CA LEU A 53 12.15 -19.54 -38.30
C LEU A 53 12.25 -19.88 -36.81
N ALA A 54 11.36 -20.73 -36.27
CA ALA A 54 11.34 -21.12 -34.87
C ALA A 54 12.58 -21.91 -34.42
N GLN A 55 13.29 -22.56 -35.37
CA GLN A 55 14.49 -23.34 -35.09
C GLN A 55 15.65 -22.46 -34.60
N ASN A 56 15.67 -21.20 -35.02
CA ASN A 56 16.71 -20.23 -34.67
C ASN A 56 16.34 -19.37 -33.45
N ILE A 57 15.20 -19.61 -32.81
CA ILE A 57 14.83 -18.94 -31.56
C ILE A 57 15.64 -19.56 -30.42
N GLN A 58 16.44 -18.76 -29.72
CA GLN A 58 16.97 -19.13 -28.41
C GLN A 58 15.80 -19.30 -27.45
N ARG A 59 15.39 -20.56 -27.22
CA ARG A 59 14.38 -20.88 -26.22
C ARG A 59 14.95 -20.50 -24.85
N PRO A 60 14.21 -19.76 -24.01
CA PRO A 60 14.68 -19.44 -22.67
C PRO A 60 15.03 -20.73 -21.93
N SER A 61 16.24 -20.78 -21.37
CA SER A 61 16.81 -21.96 -20.71
C SER A 61 16.14 -22.15 -19.33
N GLY A 62 14.93 -22.69 -19.31
CA GLY A 62 14.22 -23.00 -18.08
C GLY A 62 12.78 -23.46 -18.31
N PRO A 63 12.16 -24.14 -17.33
CA PRO A 63 10.72 -24.38 -17.36
C PRO A 63 9.96 -23.05 -17.43
N PRO A 64 8.78 -23.00 -18.06
CA PRO A 64 7.95 -21.80 -18.04
C PRO A 64 7.66 -21.37 -16.60
N PRO A 65 7.56 -20.06 -16.32
CA PRO A 65 7.25 -19.58 -14.99
C PRO A 65 5.91 -20.14 -14.50
N LEU A 66 5.78 -20.35 -13.20
CA LEU A 66 4.53 -20.87 -12.60
C LEU A 66 3.36 -19.96 -12.98
N ALA A 67 2.18 -20.54 -13.20
CA ALA A 67 1.00 -19.76 -13.51
C ALA A 67 0.73 -18.76 -12.38
N ALA A 68 0.36 -17.53 -12.75
CA ALA A 68 0.08 -16.48 -11.77
C ALA A 68 -1.04 -16.88 -10.79
N SER A 69 -1.93 -17.81 -11.15
CA SER A 69 -2.96 -18.37 -10.28
C SER A 69 -2.43 -19.30 -9.18
N ASP A 70 -1.23 -19.87 -9.37
CA ASP A 70 -0.60 -20.79 -8.43
C ASP A 70 0.31 -20.06 -7.43
N VAL A 71 0.50 -18.75 -7.63
CA VAL A 71 1.24 -17.89 -6.71
C VAL A 71 0.32 -17.52 -5.55
N ASP A 72 0.61 -18.12 -4.40
CA ASP A 72 -0.19 -18.00 -3.18
C ASP A 72 -0.25 -16.55 -2.63
N ASP A 73 -1.46 -15.98 -2.54
CA ASP A 73 -1.71 -14.57 -2.23
C ASP A 73 -1.85 -14.26 -0.72
N ARG A 74 -1.71 -15.26 0.16
CA ARG A 74 -1.87 -15.07 1.63
C ARG A 74 -0.94 -14.03 2.22
N PHE A 75 0.28 -13.94 1.71
CA PHE A 75 1.29 -12.99 2.21
C PHE A 75 0.93 -11.55 1.88
N VAL A 76 0.23 -11.37 0.76
CA VAL A 76 -0.32 -10.06 0.37
C VAL A 76 -1.46 -9.68 1.30
N TRP A 77 -2.32 -10.62 1.66
CA TRP A 77 -3.33 -10.38 2.71
C TRP A 77 -2.72 -10.21 4.10
N ALA A 78 -1.59 -10.85 4.40
CA ALA A 78 -0.86 -10.63 5.63
C ALA A 78 -0.35 -9.19 5.73
N LEU A 79 0.10 -8.57 4.64
CA LEU A 79 0.44 -7.13 4.61
C LEU A 79 -0.76 -6.24 4.98
N VAL A 80 -1.95 -6.56 4.47
CA VAL A 80 -3.19 -5.84 4.83
C VAL A 80 -3.53 -6.04 6.31
N GLY A 81 -3.46 -7.29 6.79
CA GLY A 81 -3.74 -7.62 8.19
C GLY A 81 -2.75 -6.98 9.17
N VAL A 82 -1.47 -6.93 8.81
CA VAL A 82 -0.42 -6.28 9.60
C VAL A 82 -0.75 -4.81 9.83
N GLN A 83 -1.25 -4.09 8.83
CA GLN A 83 -1.68 -2.68 8.96
C GLN A 83 -2.78 -2.50 10.01
N LEU A 84 -3.78 -3.37 10.02
CA LEU A 84 -4.89 -3.28 10.96
C LEU A 84 -4.46 -3.67 12.39
N VAL A 85 -3.69 -4.76 12.52
CA VAL A 85 -3.20 -5.23 13.82
C VAL A 85 -2.23 -4.22 14.43
N GLY A 86 -1.33 -3.65 13.64
CA GLY A 86 -0.41 -2.60 14.09
C GLY A 86 -1.16 -1.38 14.63
N GLY A 87 -2.11 -0.86 13.87
CA GLY A 87 -2.93 0.28 14.32
C GLY A 87 -3.72 -0.01 15.59
N LEU A 88 -4.29 -1.22 15.72
CA LEU A 88 -5.01 -1.63 16.94
C LEU A 88 -4.09 -1.74 18.15
N VAL A 89 -2.88 -2.29 17.99
CA VAL A 89 -1.90 -2.42 19.08
C VAL A 89 -1.41 -1.05 19.52
N GLU A 90 -1.12 -0.14 18.60
CA GLU A 90 -0.74 1.25 18.92
C GLU A 90 -1.86 1.96 19.68
N TYR A 91 -3.10 1.84 19.20
CA TYR A 91 -4.29 2.38 19.87
C TYR A 91 -4.48 1.84 21.30
N LEU A 92 -4.37 0.52 21.50
CA LEU A 92 -4.60 -0.09 22.81
C LEU A 92 -3.44 0.10 23.80
N SER A 93 -2.20 0.18 23.31
CA SER A 93 -1.01 0.26 24.18
C SER A 93 -0.53 1.68 24.43
N GLY A 94 -0.93 2.65 23.60
CA GLY A 94 -0.40 4.02 23.63
C GLY A 94 1.09 4.14 23.28
N ILE A 95 1.72 3.04 22.82
CA ILE A 95 3.14 3.01 22.46
C ILE A 95 3.27 3.14 20.96
N SER A 96 4.06 4.11 20.49
CA SER A 96 4.34 4.23 19.07
C SER A 96 5.26 3.11 18.56
N ILE A 97 4.71 2.28 17.67
CA ILE A 97 5.38 1.11 17.08
C ILE A 97 5.65 1.30 15.58
N TRP A 98 5.64 2.55 15.10
CA TRP A 98 5.78 2.88 13.68
C TRP A 98 7.04 2.29 13.01
N TRP A 99 8.18 2.26 13.72
CA TRP A 99 9.42 1.69 13.21
C TRP A 99 9.35 0.16 13.07
N ALA A 100 8.75 -0.54 14.03
CA ALA A 100 8.55 -1.98 13.98
C ALA A 100 7.59 -2.36 12.84
N PHE A 101 6.54 -1.55 12.66
CA PHE A 101 5.59 -1.68 11.56
C PHE A 101 6.27 -1.57 10.19
N LEU A 102 7.14 -0.57 10.02
CA LEU A 102 7.90 -0.35 8.79
C LEU A 102 8.84 -1.53 8.48
N ILE A 103 9.58 -2.03 9.48
CA ILE A 103 10.49 -3.18 9.32
C ILE A 103 9.71 -4.43 8.89
N LEU A 104 8.56 -4.70 9.51
CA LEU A 104 7.75 -5.88 9.20
C LEU A 104 7.19 -5.83 7.78
N ASN A 105 6.69 -4.67 7.34
CA ASN A 105 6.20 -4.48 5.97
C ASN A 105 7.31 -4.68 4.92
N ILE A 106 8.49 -4.10 5.16
CA ILE A 106 9.65 -4.30 4.28
C ILE A 106 10.04 -5.78 4.24
N GLY A 107 10.09 -6.44 5.40
CA GLY A 107 10.41 -7.87 5.50
C GLY A 107 9.45 -8.75 4.69
N LEU A 108 8.15 -8.49 4.78
CA LEU A 108 7.13 -9.21 4.01
C LEU A 108 7.25 -8.95 2.50
N CYS A 109 7.49 -7.71 2.08
CA CYS A 109 7.71 -7.37 0.67
C CYS A 109 8.99 -8.03 0.10
N VAL A 110 10.09 -8.05 0.87
CA VAL A 110 11.34 -8.73 0.45
C VAL A 110 11.14 -10.24 0.39
N PHE A 111 10.35 -10.81 1.31
CA PHE A 111 10.02 -12.22 1.27
C PHE A 111 9.18 -12.60 0.04
N ASP A 112 8.16 -11.80 -0.29
CA ASP A 112 7.37 -11.98 -1.52
C ASP A 112 8.27 -11.86 -2.77
N GLU A 113 9.19 -10.89 -2.80
CA GLU A 113 10.14 -10.72 -3.91
C GLU A 113 11.00 -11.97 -4.14
N ARG A 114 11.53 -12.58 -3.07
CA ARG A 114 12.32 -13.81 -3.14
C ARG A 114 11.50 -14.97 -3.70
N ARG A 115 10.22 -15.06 -3.35
CA ARG A 115 9.33 -16.12 -3.85
C ARG A 115 8.94 -15.91 -5.32
N LEU A 116 8.69 -14.67 -5.74
CA LEU A 116 8.44 -14.35 -7.15
C LEU A 116 9.63 -14.75 -8.03
N LYS A 117 10.85 -14.44 -7.59
CA LYS A 117 12.08 -14.86 -8.26
C LYS A 117 12.23 -16.38 -8.29
N ALA A 118 11.94 -17.06 -7.18
CA ALA A 118 11.95 -18.53 -7.12
C ALA A 118 10.90 -19.20 -8.03
N ALA A 119 9.79 -18.52 -8.31
CA ALA A 119 8.74 -18.96 -9.22
C ALA A 119 9.04 -18.66 -10.71
N GLY A 120 10.19 -18.04 -11.01
CA GLY A 120 10.60 -17.68 -12.37
C GLY A 120 10.03 -16.35 -12.88
N HIS A 121 9.38 -15.56 -12.02
CA HIS A 121 8.84 -14.25 -12.38
C HIS A 121 9.87 -13.14 -12.17
N LEU A 122 9.79 -12.09 -12.99
CA LEU A 122 10.46 -10.82 -12.71
C LEU A 122 9.79 -10.20 -11.47
N ALA A 123 10.59 -9.83 -10.47
CA ALA A 123 10.08 -9.20 -9.26
C ALA A 123 10.33 -7.68 -9.29
N PRO A 124 9.46 -6.87 -8.63
CA PRO A 124 9.71 -5.44 -8.47
C PRO A 124 11.06 -5.17 -7.79
N GLN A 125 11.68 -4.04 -8.11
CA GLN A 125 12.93 -3.63 -7.43
C GLN A 125 12.68 -3.41 -5.93
N SER A 126 13.61 -3.90 -5.08
CA SER A 126 13.42 -3.97 -3.63
C SER A 126 13.15 -2.63 -2.93
N TYR A 127 13.58 -1.50 -3.50
CA TYR A 127 13.32 -0.18 -2.90
C TYR A 127 11.83 0.21 -2.93
N TRP A 128 11.02 -0.40 -3.82
CA TRP A 128 9.57 -0.21 -3.79
C TRP A 128 8.92 -0.82 -2.55
N ALA A 129 9.60 -1.71 -1.81
CA ALA A 129 9.10 -2.27 -0.56
C ALA A 129 8.85 -1.20 0.52
N LEU A 130 9.53 -0.05 0.45
CA LEU A 130 9.27 1.11 1.32
C LEU A 130 7.89 1.73 1.03
N LEU A 131 7.48 1.69 -0.23
CA LEU A 131 6.18 2.15 -0.69
C LEU A 131 5.30 0.94 -0.99
N VAL A 132 4.87 0.24 0.06
CA VAL A 132 4.01 -0.95 0.01
C VAL A 132 2.88 -0.86 -1.04
N PRO A 133 2.08 0.23 -1.14
CA PRO A 133 1.03 0.29 -2.16
C PRO A 133 1.58 0.25 -3.59
N VAL A 134 2.71 0.92 -3.85
CA VAL A 134 3.35 0.90 -5.17
C VAL A 134 3.94 -0.48 -5.46
N TYR A 135 4.53 -1.13 -4.46
CA TYR A 135 5.00 -2.51 -4.57
C TYR A 135 3.87 -3.47 -4.97
N LEU A 136 2.75 -3.44 -4.26
CA LEU A 136 1.59 -4.30 -4.55
C LEU A 136 1.02 -4.05 -5.94
N TRP A 137 0.97 -2.79 -6.38
CA TRP A 137 0.50 -2.43 -7.72
C TRP A 137 1.44 -2.92 -8.83
N LYS A 138 2.76 -2.80 -8.63
CA LYS A 138 3.76 -3.33 -9.57
C LYS A 138 3.71 -4.85 -9.63
N ARG A 139 3.63 -5.54 -8.49
CA ARG A 139 3.45 -7.00 -8.42
C ARG A 139 2.23 -7.45 -9.22
N ALA A 140 1.06 -6.85 -8.96
CA ALA A 140 -0.17 -7.21 -9.67
C ALA A 140 -0.07 -6.97 -11.19
N SER A 141 0.63 -5.92 -11.61
CA SER A 141 0.83 -5.61 -13.03
C SER A 141 1.80 -6.59 -13.71
N LEU A 142 2.83 -7.07 -12.99
CA LEU A 142 3.76 -8.09 -13.49
C LEU A 142 3.10 -9.47 -13.63
N LEU A 143 2.24 -9.83 -12.68
CA LEU A 143 1.51 -11.10 -12.68
C LEU A 143 0.22 -11.06 -13.52
N ASN A 144 -0.10 -9.93 -14.15
CA ASN A 144 -1.36 -9.66 -14.85
C ASN A 144 -2.62 -10.02 -14.02
N GLN A 145 -2.52 -9.83 -12.69
CA GLN A 145 -3.60 -10.09 -11.74
C GLN A 145 -4.42 -8.83 -11.47
N LYS A 146 -5.64 -9.02 -10.95
CA LYS A 146 -6.48 -7.89 -10.51
C LYS A 146 -5.85 -7.19 -9.31
N LYS A 147 -5.93 -5.86 -9.27
CA LYS A 147 -5.27 -4.99 -8.28
C LYS A 147 -5.99 -4.91 -6.93
N HIS A 148 -6.80 -5.89 -6.56
CA HIS A 148 -7.65 -5.84 -5.36
C HIS A 148 -6.86 -5.67 -4.06
N TYR A 149 -5.68 -6.28 -3.98
CA TYR A 149 -4.77 -6.17 -2.85
C TYR A 149 -4.29 -4.74 -2.57
N PHE A 150 -4.05 -3.95 -3.63
CA PHE A 150 -3.70 -2.55 -3.50
C PHE A 150 -4.82 -1.76 -2.83
N TYR A 151 -6.06 -1.96 -3.27
CA TYR A 151 -7.22 -1.28 -2.69
C TYR A 151 -7.47 -1.73 -1.24
N GLY A 152 -7.31 -3.02 -0.95
CA GLY A 152 -7.42 -3.55 0.42
C GLY A 152 -6.38 -2.92 1.37
N TRP A 153 -5.13 -2.82 0.93
CA TRP A 153 -4.08 -2.17 1.72
C TRP A 153 -4.35 -0.68 1.92
N MET A 154 -4.77 0.04 0.87
CA MET A 154 -5.13 1.46 0.97
C MET A 154 -6.29 1.70 1.94
N ALA A 155 -7.33 0.86 1.88
CA ALA A 155 -8.47 0.94 2.80
C ALA A 155 -8.02 0.70 4.25
N ALA A 156 -7.20 -0.32 4.49
CA ALA A 156 -6.66 -0.61 5.83
C ALA A 156 -5.78 0.54 6.36
N PHE A 157 -4.97 1.15 5.50
CA PHE A 157 -4.16 2.31 5.87
C PHE A 157 -5.04 3.50 6.27
N ILE A 158 -6.06 3.82 5.47
CA ILE A 158 -7.01 4.91 5.78
C ILE A 158 -7.72 4.64 7.12
N VAL A 159 -8.21 3.42 7.34
CA VAL A 159 -8.86 3.05 8.61
C VAL A 159 -7.89 3.20 9.79
N SER A 160 -6.65 2.75 9.65
CA SER A 160 -5.62 2.88 10.69
C SER A 160 -5.34 4.35 11.05
N VAL A 161 -5.27 5.24 10.06
CA VAL A 161 -5.06 6.68 10.28
C VAL A 161 -6.29 7.31 10.96
N LEU A 162 -7.50 6.94 10.52
CA LEU A 162 -8.72 7.44 11.16
C LEU A 162 -8.82 7.01 12.62
N LEU A 163 -8.44 5.77 12.94
CA LEU A 163 -8.40 5.28 14.32
C LEU A 163 -7.39 6.03 15.19
N SER A 164 -6.22 6.40 14.65
CA SER A 164 -5.23 7.15 15.42
C SER A 164 -5.71 8.57 15.74
N VAL A 165 -6.35 9.24 14.78
CA VAL A 165 -6.88 10.61 14.98
C VAL A 165 -8.00 10.63 16.01
N VAL A 166 -8.95 9.69 15.93
CA VAL A 166 -10.08 9.62 16.89
C VAL A 166 -9.63 9.24 18.31
N GLY A 167 -8.57 8.44 18.44
CA GLY A 167 -8.09 8.00 19.75
C GLY A 167 -7.46 9.10 20.60
N ASP A 168 -6.81 10.09 19.98
CA ASP A 168 -6.08 11.12 20.70
C ASP A 168 -6.99 12.10 21.45
N GLU A 169 -8.14 12.47 20.88
CA GLU A 169 -9.10 13.40 21.51
C GLU A 169 -9.76 12.76 22.73
N SER A 170 -10.29 11.53 22.59
CA SER A 170 -10.93 10.80 23.69
C SER A 170 -10.01 10.59 24.90
N ALA A 171 -8.72 10.32 24.67
CA ALA A 171 -7.76 10.16 25.77
C ALA A 171 -7.53 11.47 26.55
N ILE A 172 -7.59 12.63 25.88
CA ILE A 172 -7.44 13.94 26.51
C ILE A 172 -8.69 14.30 27.31
N GLU A 173 -9.87 14.02 26.77
CA GLU A 173 -11.16 14.20 27.45
C GLU A 173 -11.23 13.42 28.76
N ASP A 174 -10.91 12.13 28.72
CA ASP A 174 -10.91 11.24 29.89
C ASP A 174 -9.91 11.68 30.96
N ALA A 175 -8.73 12.15 30.54
CA ALA A 175 -7.69 12.61 31.46
C ALA A 175 -7.96 14.01 32.04
N ALA A 176 -8.75 14.85 31.37
CA ALA A 176 -9.06 16.20 31.83
C ALA A 176 -10.12 16.22 32.95
N CYS A 177 -11.09 15.31 32.93
CA CYS A 177 -12.20 15.29 33.89
C CYS A 177 -11.79 15.21 35.39
N PRO A 178 -10.81 14.37 35.81
CA PRO A 178 -10.34 14.39 37.20
C PRO A 178 -9.67 15.71 37.59
N ILE A 179 -8.96 16.35 36.65
CA ILE A 179 -8.31 17.66 36.88
C ILE A 179 -9.36 18.76 37.05
N VAL A 180 -10.39 18.76 36.21
CA VAL A 180 -11.54 19.67 36.33
C VAL A 180 -12.19 19.53 37.71
N THR A 181 -12.45 18.29 38.13
CA THR A 181 -13.03 17.99 39.45
C THR A 181 -12.17 18.59 40.56
N GLU A 182 -10.85 18.40 40.52
CA GLU A 182 -9.94 18.96 41.52
C GLU A 182 -9.98 20.50 41.57
N ILE A 183 -10.02 21.17 40.41
CA ILE A 183 -10.10 22.63 40.33
C ILE A 183 -11.41 23.14 40.95
N ILE A 184 -12.55 22.50 40.64
CA ILE A 184 -13.87 22.89 41.16
C ILE A 184 -13.92 22.78 42.68
N HIS A 185 -13.45 21.67 43.24
CA HIS A 185 -13.44 21.45 44.69
C HIS A 185 -12.49 22.40 45.42
N LYS A 186 -11.27 22.62 44.89
CA LYS A 186 -10.22 23.37 45.60
C LYS A 186 -10.24 24.88 45.35
N GLN A 187 -10.55 25.32 44.13
CA GLN A 187 -10.47 26.74 43.75
C GLN A 187 -11.83 27.44 43.81
N PHE A 188 -12.89 26.74 43.41
CA PHE A 188 -14.26 27.29 43.39
C PHE A 188 -15.10 26.90 44.60
N TYR A 189 -14.58 26.01 45.48
CA TYR A 189 -15.25 25.54 46.70
C TYR A 189 -16.64 24.96 46.45
N GLN A 190 -16.86 24.40 45.26
CA GLN A 190 -18.10 23.72 44.89
C GLN A 190 -17.98 22.22 45.16
N THR A 191 -19.10 21.56 45.43
CA THR A 191 -19.15 20.11 45.71
C THR A 191 -19.43 19.27 44.46
N SER A 192 -19.70 19.89 43.32
CA SER A 192 -20.00 19.22 42.05
C SER A 192 -18.75 18.61 41.43
N SER A 193 -18.88 17.42 40.84
CA SER A 193 -17.79 16.71 40.17
C SER A 193 -18.00 16.66 38.66
N CYS A 194 -16.91 16.56 37.90
CA CYS A 194 -17.00 16.37 36.45
C CYS A 194 -17.52 14.98 36.12
N LEU A 195 -18.46 14.91 35.18
CA LEU A 195 -19.01 13.68 34.61
C LEU A 195 -18.35 13.34 33.27
N ALA A 196 -18.18 14.33 32.40
CA ALA A 196 -17.58 14.18 31.09
C ALA A 196 -16.94 15.50 30.64
N VAL A 197 -15.93 15.41 29.79
CA VAL A 197 -15.34 16.54 29.08
C VAL A 197 -15.49 16.27 27.59
N THR A 198 -15.82 17.30 26.81
CA THR A 198 -15.90 17.19 25.34
C THR A 198 -15.09 18.30 24.71
N ILE A 199 -14.19 17.95 23.80
CA ILE A 199 -13.38 18.88 23.04
C ILE A 199 -14.21 19.45 21.89
N ASP A 200 -14.27 20.77 21.82
CA ASP A 200 -15.01 21.49 20.78
C ASP A 200 -14.12 21.77 19.56
N GLU A 201 -12.90 22.28 19.80
CA GLU A 201 -11.92 22.53 18.75
C GLU A 201 -10.48 22.56 19.25
N GLU A 202 -9.54 22.18 18.38
CA GLU A 202 -8.10 22.41 18.58
C GLU A 202 -7.71 23.75 17.94
N VAL A 203 -7.37 24.74 18.78
CA VAL A 203 -7.01 26.08 18.31
C VAL A 203 -5.59 26.11 17.75
N ARG A 204 -4.66 25.39 18.40
CA ARG A 204 -3.25 25.23 18.03
C ARG A 204 -2.75 23.91 18.57
N SER A 205 -1.68 23.37 17.98
CA SER A 205 -1.10 22.06 18.38
C SER A 205 -0.96 21.94 19.90
N GLY A 206 -1.75 21.04 20.50
CA GLY A 206 -1.76 20.79 21.94
C GLY A 206 -2.55 21.80 22.79
N PHE A 207 -3.39 22.64 22.19
CA PHE A 207 -4.24 23.62 22.86
C PHE A 207 -5.69 23.49 22.37
N TYR A 208 -6.58 23.08 23.26
CA TYR A 208 -7.96 22.68 22.97
C TYR A 208 -8.95 23.56 23.74
N LEU A 209 -10.02 23.97 23.07
CA LEU A 209 -11.24 24.46 23.71
C LEU A 209 -12.16 23.28 23.94
N ALA A 210 -12.75 23.23 25.12
CA ALA A 210 -13.61 22.13 25.54
C ALA A 210 -14.63 22.63 26.57
N HIS A 211 -15.69 21.86 26.78
CA HIS A 211 -16.62 22.08 27.88
C HIS A 211 -16.68 20.84 28.78
N ALA A 212 -16.81 21.06 30.08
CA ALA A 212 -16.98 20.00 31.06
C ALA A 212 -18.41 19.98 31.60
N ILE A 213 -19.03 18.81 31.58
CA ILE A 213 -20.38 18.57 32.11
C ILE A 213 -20.23 18.07 33.55
N LEU A 214 -20.94 18.71 34.47
CA LEU A 214 -20.89 18.39 35.90
C LEU A 214 -22.08 17.50 36.32
N ASP A 215 -21.93 16.82 37.45
CA ASP A 215 -22.95 15.97 38.06
C ASP A 215 -24.24 16.72 38.49
N ASN A 216 -24.15 18.04 38.65
CA ASN A 216 -25.29 18.92 38.94
C ASN A 216 -26.06 19.36 37.68
N GLY A 217 -25.62 18.94 36.49
CA GLY A 217 -26.24 19.26 35.20
C GLY A 217 -25.77 20.58 34.58
N ASN A 218 -24.85 21.32 35.21
CA ASN A 218 -24.25 22.51 34.64
C ASN A 218 -23.05 22.13 33.75
N ASP A 219 -22.80 22.94 32.73
CA ASP A 219 -21.62 22.93 31.90
C ASP A 219 -20.69 24.11 32.23
N ILE A 220 -19.39 23.89 32.10
CA ILE A 220 -18.38 24.94 32.23
C ILE A 220 -17.41 24.88 31.05
N ASP A 221 -17.14 26.04 30.46
CA ASP A 221 -16.11 26.15 29.44
C ASP A 221 -14.74 26.01 30.08
N ILE A 222 -13.88 25.20 29.46
CA ILE A 222 -12.52 24.96 29.89
C ILE A 222 -11.55 25.07 28.72
N THR A 223 -10.28 25.19 29.05
CA THR A 223 -9.19 25.17 28.09
C THR A 223 -8.18 24.12 28.52
N ILE A 224 -7.78 23.26 27.59
CA ILE A 224 -6.85 22.16 27.85
C ILE A 224 -5.55 22.42 27.09
N GLU A 225 -4.42 22.39 27.78
CA GLU A 225 -3.08 22.58 27.22
C GLU A 225 -2.25 21.31 27.49
N LYS A 226 -1.85 20.60 26.43
CA LYS A 226 -1.00 19.39 26.48
C LYS A 226 0.48 19.78 26.38
N LYS A 227 1.22 19.63 27.47
CA LYS A 227 2.68 19.86 27.55
C LYS A 227 3.42 18.54 27.69
N GLY A 228 3.69 17.88 26.56
CA GLY A 228 4.27 16.53 26.56
C GLY A 228 3.27 15.51 27.12
N GLU A 229 3.60 14.87 28.23
CA GLU A 229 2.71 13.94 28.93
C GLU A 229 1.78 14.60 29.97
N GLN A 230 1.99 15.88 30.29
CA GLN A 230 1.17 16.58 31.28
C GLN A 230 0.04 17.34 30.60
N ILE A 231 -1.17 17.19 31.14
CA ILE A 231 -2.37 17.93 30.72
C ILE A 231 -2.64 19.00 31.76
N LEU A 232 -2.75 20.25 31.29
CA LEU A 232 -3.09 21.39 32.12
C LEU A 232 -4.49 21.88 31.73
N VAL A 233 -5.41 21.91 32.69
CA VAL A 233 -6.75 22.45 32.49
C VAL A 233 -6.84 23.85 33.11
N ARG A 234 -7.48 24.78 32.40
CA ARG A 234 -7.77 26.13 32.88
C ARG A 234 -9.25 26.42 32.72
N ILE A 235 -9.86 27.00 33.75
CA ILE A 235 -11.23 27.51 33.69
C ILE A 235 -11.12 29.04 33.55
N PRO A 236 -11.56 29.64 32.44
CA PRO A 236 -11.60 31.10 32.32
C PRO A 236 -12.49 31.68 33.43
N LYS A 237 -12.08 32.82 33.99
CA LYS A 237 -12.92 33.52 34.97
C LYS A 237 -14.18 34.00 34.26
N GLN A 238 -15.32 33.43 34.62
CA GLN A 238 -16.64 33.91 34.24
C GLN A 238 -17.01 35.17 35.02
#